data_AF-A0AB74CIQ1-F1
#
_entry.id   AF-A0AB74CIQ1-F1
#
_cell.length_a   1.000
_cell.length_b   1.000
_cell.length_c   1.000
_cell.angle_alpha   90.00
_cell.angle_beta   90.00
_cell.angle_gamma   90.00
#
_symmetry.space_group_name_H-M   'P 1'
#
loop_
_entity.id
_entity.type
_entity.pdbx_description
1 polymer ?
#
loop_
_entity_poly.entity_id
_entity_poly.type
_entity_poly.pdbx_seq_one_letter_code
_entity_poly.pdbx_strand_id
1 'polypeptide(L)'
;MRVLPATLLVGAASAAVPPLQQVLGRPEEGMSFSKPLHAFQEQLKTLSEDARKLWDEVANYFPDSMDHSPIFSLPKKHTRRPDSHWDHIVRGSDVQKIWVNNADGEKEREIDGKLEAYDLRVKKADPSALGIDPNVKQYTGYLDDNGNDKHLFYWFFESRNDPKNDPVVLWLNGGPGCSSLTGLFMELGPSSIDENIKPVYNDFSWNSNASVIFLDQPVNVGYSYSGSAVSDTVAAGKDVYALLSLFFKQFPEYAEQDFHIAGESYAGHYIPVFASEILAHKNRNINLKSVLIGNGLTDGLTQYGYYRPMGCGEGGYKAVLDEATCESMDNALPRCRSMIESCYNSESAWVCVPASIYCNNALIGPYQRTGQNVYDVRSKCEDESNLCYKGMGYVSEYLNKAEVREAVGAEVGGYDSCNFDINRNFLFHGDWMKPYHRLVPGLLEQIPVLIYAGDADYICNWLGNKAWTEALEWPGQKEYASAELEDLKIEQNEHTGKKIGQVKSHGNFTFMRLYGGGHMVPMDQPEASLEFFNRWLGGEWF
;
A
#
# COMPACT_ATOMS: atom_id res chain seq x y z
N MET A 1 -2.96 -36.40 73.75
CA MET A 1 -3.83 -36.76 72.60
C MET A 1 -3.87 -35.56 71.66
N ARG A 2 -3.31 -35.74 70.45
CA ARG A 2 -3.57 -35.05 69.16
C ARG A 2 -3.44 -33.49 69.14
N VAL A 3 -2.37 -32.88 68.59
CA VAL A 3 -2.01 -32.64 67.14
C VAL A 3 -2.96 -31.57 66.55
N LEU A 4 -2.63 -30.39 66.00
CA LEU A 4 -1.49 -29.74 65.29
C LEU A 4 -1.67 -28.19 65.35
N PRO A 5 -0.64 -27.37 65.02
CA PRO A 5 -0.74 -25.93 64.82
C PRO A 5 -1.06 -25.57 63.35
N ALA A 6 -1.84 -24.51 63.12
CA ALA A 6 -2.09 -23.98 61.78
C ALA A 6 -1.06 -22.88 61.45
N THR A 7 -0.14 -23.23 60.56
CA THR A 7 0.90 -22.41 59.96
C THR A 7 0.31 -21.43 58.96
N LEU A 8 0.79 -20.18 58.97
CA LEU A 8 0.67 -19.24 57.85
C LEU A 8 1.29 -19.84 56.58
N LEU A 9 0.53 -19.87 55.49
CA LEU A 9 1.05 -20.06 54.13
C LEU A 9 0.71 -18.82 53.31
N VAL A 10 1.71 -17.94 53.18
CA VAL A 10 1.80 -16.99 52.07
C VAL A 10 2.24 -17.81 50.86
N GLY A 11 1.29 -18.17 50.02
CA GLY A 11 1.57 -18.75 48.71
C GLY A 11 1.78 -17.63 47.70
N ALA A 12 3.03 -17.30 47.41
CA ALA A 12 3.39 -16.57 46.21
C ALA A 12 3.11 -17.48 45.00
N ALA A 13 2.06 -17.18 44.25
CA ALA A 13 1.85 -17.77 42.94
C ALA A 13 2.81 -17.08 41.96
N SER A 14 4.00 -17.65 41.80
CA SER A 14 4.87 -17.36 40.66
C SER A 14 4.19 -17.94 39.42
N ALA A 15 3.38 -17.13 38.74
CA ALA A 15 3.01 -17.42 37.37
C ALA A 15 4.30 -17.32 36.54
N ALA A 16 4.77 -18.46 36.04
CA ALA A 16 5.84 -18.51 35.08
C ALA A 16 5.37 -17.77 33.82
N VAL A 17 5.86 -16.55 33.64
CA VAL A 17 5.75 -15.80 32.38
C VAL A 17 6.55 -16.59 31.36
N PRO A 18 5.94 -17.15 30.29
CA PRO A 18 6.72 -17.71 29.21
C PRO A 18 7.55 -16.59 28.56
N PRO A 19 8.78 -16.86 28.12
CA PRO A 19 9.68 -15.83 27.65
C PRO A 19 9.06 -15.04 26.48
N LEU A 20 9.17 -13.71 26.54
CA LEU A 20 8.79 -12.80 25.46
C LEU A 20 9.47 -13.26 24.16
N GLN A 21 8.67 -13.59 23.15
CA GLN A 21 9.13 -13.92 21.82
C GLN A 21 9.19 -12.62 21.00
N GLN A 22 10.41 -12.13 20.76
CA GLN A 22 10.72 -10.90 20.03
C GLN A 22 10.40 -11.06 18.53
N VAL A 23 9.70 -10.07 17.96
CA VAL A 23 9.24 -10.04 16.55
C VAL A 23 10.22 -9.30 15.61
N LEU A 24 11.49 -9.16 16.00
CA LEU A 24 12.53 -8.61 15.13
C LEU A 24 13.73 -9.55 15.15
N GLY A 25 13.98 -10.22 14.02
CA GLY A 25 15.11 -11.13 13.86
C GLY A 25 16.45 -10.44 14.13
N ARG A 26 17.22 -10.98 15.08
CA ARG A 26 18.59 -10.56 15.40
C ARG A 26 19.54 -10.86 14.22
N PRO A 27 20.41 -9.91 13.81
CA PRO A 27 21.72 -10.23 13.28
C PRO A 27 22.72 -10.44 14.43
N GLU A 28 23.72 -11.29 14.21
CA GLU A 28 24.75 -11.67 15.19
C GLU A 28 25.55 -10.50 15.79
N GLU A 29 26.01 -10.71 17.03
CA GLU A 29 26.62 -9.74 17.93
C GLU A 29 27.93 -9.13 17.42
N GLY A 30 28.08 -7.81 17.66
CA GLY A 30 29.40 -7.20 17.79
C GLY A 30 29.49 -5.73 17.38
N MET A 31 28.87 -4.81 18.12
CA MET A 31 29.33 -3.40 18.24
C MET A 31 28.60 -2.69 19.39
N SER A 32 29.28 -1.80 20.12
CA SER A 32 28.75 -1.09 21.29
C SER A 32 27.84 0.09 20.87
N PHE A 33 26.60 0.14 21.39
CA PHE A 33 25.51 1.03 20.95
C PHE A 33 25.12 2.15 21.95
N SER A 34 26.03 2.71 22.75
CA SER A 34 25.67 3.73 23.76
C SER A 34 25.41 5.16 23.22
N LYS A 35 25.61 5.43 21.93
CA LYS A 35 25.52 6.78 21.33
C LYS A 35 24.15 7.20 20.75
N PRO A 36 23.30 6.34 20.18
CA PRO A 36 22.02 6.75 19.58
C PRO A 36 20.98 7.22 20.60
N LEU A 37 20.88 6.55 21.75
CA LEU A 37 19.94 6.88 22.84
C LEU A 37 20.19 8.28 23.43
N HIS A 38 21.46 8.68 23.57
CA HIS A 38 21.83 10.01 24.05
C HIS A 38 21.48 11.12 23.06
N ALA A 39 21.56 10.87 21.75
CA ALA A 39 21.19 11.84 20.72
C ALA A 39 19.67 12.06 20.66
N PHE A 40 18.89 10.99 20.84
CA PHE A 40 17.44 11.05 20.91
C PHE A 40 16.96 11.84 22.14
N GLN A 41 17.53 11.60 23.32
CA GLN A 41 17.22 12.35 24.55
C GLN A 41 17.56 13.85 24.45
N GLU A 42 18.62 14.23 23.73
CA GLU A 42 18.93 15.65 23.48
C GLU A 42 17.96 16.29 22.48
N GLN A 43 17.50 15.56 21.46
CA GLN A 43 16.47 16.06 20.55
C GLN A 43 15.12 16.24 21.24
N LEU A 44 14.73 15.34 22.16
CA LEU A 44 13.53 15.51 22.99
C LEU A 44 13.53 16.83 23.78
N LYS A 45 14.70 17.36 24.16
CA LYS A 45 14.82 18.65 24.87
C LYS A 45 14.50 19.88 23.99
N THR A 46 14.30 19.70 22.69
CA THR A 46 13.91 20.78 21.76
C THR A 46 12.41 20.82 21.47
N LEU A 47 11.64 19.81 21.94
CA LEU A 47 10.21 19.68 21.70
C LEU A 47 9.36 20.59 22.60
N SER A 48 8.11 20.86 22.20
CA SER A 48 7.11 21.44 23.10
C SER A 48 6.85 20.52 24.31
N GLU A 49 6.41 21.07 25.45
CA GLU A 49 6.13 20.27 26.65
C GLU A 49 5.13 19.15 26.38
N ASP A 50 4.13 19.41 25.54
CA ASP A 50 3.09 18.43 25.20
C ASP A 50 3.64 17.28 24.35
N ALA A 51 4.53 17.57 23.39
CA ALA A 51 5.19 16.54 22.60
C ALA A 51 6.15 15.70 23.47
N ARG A 52 6.88 16.29 24.42
CA ARG A 52 7.73 15.51 25.36
C ARG A 52 6.92 14.56 26.21
N LYS A 53 5.82 15.03 26.80
CA LYS A 53 4.92 14.17 27.60
C LYS A 53 4.38 13.00 26.79
N LEU A 54 4.07 13.22 25.52
CA LEU A 54 3.60 12.17 24.61
C LEU A 54 4.67 11.08 24.40
N TRP A 55 5.92 11.49 24.17
CA TRP A 55 7.04 10.57 24.01
C TRP A 55 7.37 9.82 25.30
N ASP A 56 7.37 10.50 26.45
CA ASP A 56 7.59 9.88 27.75
C ASP A 56 6.48 8.85 28.07
N GLU A 57 5.22 9.16 27.75
CA GLU A 57 4.10 8.25 27.91
C GLU A 57 4.27 6.98 27.05
N VAL A 58 4.56 7.14 25.76
CA VAL A 58 4.76 5.99 24.85
C VAL A 58 5.94 5.13 25.29
N ALA A 59 7.06 5.75 25.66
CA ALA A 59 8.24 5.03 26.14
C ALA A 59 7.97 4.24 27.43
N ASN A 60 7.11 4.76 28.32
CA ASN A 60 6.72 4.08 29.55
C ASN A 60 5.78 2.89 29.30
N TYR A 61 4.84 3.02 28.36
CA TYR A 61 3.91 1.92 28.02
C TYR A 61 4.56 0.84 27.16
N PHE A 62 5.50 1.20 26.29
CA PHE A 62 6.09 0.31 25.28
C PHE A 62 7.62 0.45 25.19
N PRO A 63 8.37 0.09 26.25
CA PRO A 63 9.82 0.29 26.30
C PRO A 63 10.58 -0.46 25.17
N ASP A 64 10.10 -1.65 24.79
CA ASP A 64 10.72 -2.46 23.73
C ASP A 64 10.48 -1.90 22.31
N SER A 65 9.48 -1.03 22.12
CA SER A 65 9.26 -0.34 20.83
C SER A 65 10.26 0.79 20.57
N MET A 66 11.08 1.15 21.58
CA MET A 66 12.03 2.26 21.53
C MET A 66 13.49 1.80 21.38
N ASP A 67 13.80 0.54 21.69
CA ASP A 67 15.11 -0.05 21.52
C ASP A 67 15.17 -0.79 20.17
N HIS A 68 15.86 -0.25 19.15
CA HIS A 68 16.70 -0.94 18.15
C HIS A 68 17.08 -0.08 16.90
N SER A 69 18.41 0.03 16.64
CA SER A 69 19.17 0.15 15.37
C SER A 69 18.90 1.29 14.34
N PRO A 70 19.86 1.62 13.44
CA PRO A 70 20.05 2.99 12.95
C PRO A 70 18.91 3.49 12.04
N ILE A 71 18.67 4.80 12.12
CA ILE A 71 17.72 5.61 11.32
C ILE A 71 18.08 5.64 9.81
N PHE A 72 19.05 4.83 9.36
CA PHE A 72 19.55 4.83 7.99
C PHE A 72 19.34 3.45 7.35
N SER A 73 18.46 3.39 6.34
CA SER A 73 18.39 2.24 5.43
C SER A 73 19.69 2.18 4.63
N LEU A 74 20.36 1.04 4.62
CA LEU A 74 21.55 0.87 3.77
C LEU A 74 21.12 0.83 2.30
N PRO A 75 21.87 1.49 1.39
CA PRO A 75 21.58 1.41 -0.03
C PRO A 75 21.58 -0.04 -0.51
N LYS A 76 20.58 -0.41 -1.32
CA LYS A 76 20.51 -1.74 -1.90
C LYS A 76 21.70 -1.94 -2.84
N LYS A 77 22.37 -3.09 -2.79
CA LYS A 77 23.47 -3.39 -3.73
C LYS A 77 22.91 -3.40 -5.15
N HIS A 78 23.44 -2.55 -6.01
CA HIS A 78 22.97 -2.37 -7.38
C HIS A 78 24.12 -2.14 -8.36
N THR A 79 23.85 -2.30 -9.64
CA THR A 79 24.75 -2.02 -10.74
C THR A 79 23.90 -1.55 -11.92
N ARG A 80 23.90 -0.24 -12.17
CA ARG A 80 23.17 0.35 -13.29
C ARG A 80 23.67 -0.21 -14.62
N ARG A 81 22.76 -0.66 -15.47
CA ARG A 81 23.04 -1.10 -16.83
C ARG A 81 23.30 0.12 -17.72
N PRO A 82 24.19 0.00 -18.72
CA PRO A 82 24.45 1.10 -19.63
C PRO A 82 23.19 1.44 -20.43
N ASP A 83 23.07 2.69 -20.87
CA ASP A 83 21.96 3.18 -21.69
C ASP A 83 21.73 2.32 -22.94
N SER A 84 22.78 1.75 -23.53
CA SER A 84 22.71 0.84 -24.69
C SER A 84 22.02 -0.50 -24.41
N HIS A 85 21.71 -0.82 -23.14
CA HIS A 85 20.92 -2.00 -22.78
C HIS A 85 19.41 -1.78 -23.00
N TRP A 86 18.97 -0.52 -23.03
CA TRP A 86 17.57 -0.13 -23.09
C TRP A 86 17.18 0.17 -24.55
N ASP A 87 16.00 -0.28 -24.96
CA ASP A 87 15.50 -0.09 -26.32
C ASP A 87 15.11 1.37 -26.57
N HIS A 88 14.62 2.05 -25.52
CA HIS A 88 14.27 3.46 -25.56
C HIS A 88 14.72 4.20 -24.30
N ILE A 89 15.08 5.47 -24.46
CA ILE A 89 15.34 6.40 -23.36
C ILE A 89 14.64 7.71 -23.68
N VAL A 90 13.62 8.05 -22.90
CA VAL A 90 12.94 9.35 -22.97
C VAL A 90 13.57 10.27 -21.95
N ARG A 91 14.21 11.33 -22.44
CA ARG A 91 14.79 12.35 -21.57
C ARG A 91 13.75 13.40 -21.22
N GLY A 92 13.44 13.55 -19.94
CA GLY A 92 12.50 14.57 -19.48
C GLY A 92 12.99 15.98 -19.78
N SER A 93 14.31 16.20 -19.85
CA SER A 93 14.88 17.47 -20.34
C SER A 93 14.53 17.79 -21.80
N ASP A 94 14.27 16.79 -22.65
CA ASP A 94 13.84 17.00 -24.04
C ASP A 94 12.33 17.21 -24.13
N VAL A 95 11.55 16.49 -23.31
CA VAL A 95 10.11 16.72 -23.15
C VAL A 95 9.83 18.13 -22.65
N GLN A 96 10.54 18.58 -21.61
CA GLN A 96 10.30 19.88 -21.02
C GLN A 96 10.64 21.02 -21.99
N LYS A 97 11.54 20.85 -22.97
CA LYS A 97 11.88 21.88 -23.97
C LYS A 97 10.74 22.19 -24.95
N ILE A 98 9.70 21.37 -25.01
CA ILE A 98 8.59 21.54 -25.94
C ILE A 98 7.66 22.64 -25.44
N TRP A 99 7.47 23.67 -26.26
CA TRP A 99 6.53 24.76 -26.02
C TRP A 99 5.42 24.71 -27.05
N VAL A 100 4.19 24.89 -26.60
CA VAL A 100 2.98 24.99 -27.43
C VAL A 100 2.35 26.36 -27.24
N ASN A 101 1.57 26.80 -28.22
CA ASN A 101 0.74 28.00 -28.05
C ASN A 101 -0.62 27.59 -27.51
N ASN A 102 -1.07 28.22 -26.45
CA ASN A 102 -2.41 28.00 -25.90
C ASN A 102 -3.49 28.66 -26.77
N ALA A 103 -4.76 28.51 -26.39
CA ALA A 103 -5.90 29.09 -27.11
C ALA A 103 -5.83 30.62 -27.24
N ASP A 104 -5.13 31.29 -26.31
CA ASP A 104 -4.93 32.75 -26.28
C ASP A 104 -3.66 33.19 -27.05
N GLY A 105 -2.91 32.24 -27.64
CA GLY A 105 -1.69 32.50 -28.40
C GLY A 105 -0.44 32.71 -27.53
N GLU A 106 -0.52 32.47 -26.22
CA GLU A 106 0.61 32.54 -25.30
C GLU A 106 1.39 31.21 -25.30
N LYS A 107 2.71 31.30 -25.11
CA LYS A 107 3.56 30.10 -25.03
C LYS A 107 3.47 29.47 -23.65
N GLU A 108 3.12 28.19 -23.61
CA GLU A 108 3.17 27.35 -22.41
C GLU A 108 3.93 26.04 -22.69
N ARG A 109 4.29 25.32 -21.63
CA ARG A 109 4.91 23.99 -21.78
C ARG A 109 3.84 23.01 -22.27
N GLU A 110 4.25 22.07 -23.12
CA GLU A 110 3.35 20.98 -23.55
C GLU A 110 2.91 20.13 -22.35
N ILE A 111 3.83 19.85 -21.43
CA ILE A 111 3.58 19.11 -20.19
C ILE A 111 4.16 19.94 -19.03
N ASP A 112 3.32 20.18 -18.03
CA ASP A 112 3.66 20.89 -16.79
C ASP A 112 4.57 20.02 -15.89
N GLY A 113 5.01 20.59 -14.76
CA GLY A 113 5.91 19.93 -13.83
C GLY A 113 7.41 20.15 -14.14
N LYS A 114 8.25 19.46 -13.38
CA LYS A 114 9.72 19.57 -13.41
C LYS A 114 10.34 18.27 -13.87
N LEU A 115 10.24 17.99 -15.17
CA LEU A 115 10.69 16.71 -15.74
C LEU A 115 12.19 16.71 -16.11
N GLU A 116 12.92 17.83 -16.01
CA GLU A 116 14.28 17.95 -16.53
C GLU A 116 15.29 17.00 -15.89
N ALA A 117 15.06 16.62 -14.62
CA ALA A 117 15.89 15.69 -13.88
C ALA A 117 15.55 14.22 -14.15
N TYR A 118 14.42 13.96 -14.82
CA TYR A 118 13.88 12.61 -14.97
C TYR A 118 14.17 12.03 -16.35
N ASP A 119 14.54 10.75 -16.39
CA ASP A 119 14.64 9.98 -17.64
C ASP A 119 13.86 8.66 -17.50
N LEU A 120 13.12 8.27 -18.53
CA LEU A 120 12.47 6.96 -18.59
C LEU A 120 13.28 6.03 -19.48
N ARG A 121 13.71 4.88 -18.93
CA ARG A 121 14.38 3.82 -19.66
C ARG A 121 13.41 2.67 -19.89
N VAL A 122 13.34 2.19 -21.13
CA VAL A 122 12.38 1.16 -21.52
C VAL A 122 13.06 0.01 -22.23
N LYS A 123 12.72 -1.21 -21.83
CA LYS A 123 13.12 -2.46 -22.44
C LYS A 123 11.87 -3.24 -22.80
N LYS A 124 11.80 -3.69 -24.05
CA LYS A 124 10.80 -4.66 -24.48
C LYS A 124 11.13 -5.99 -23.82
N ALA A 125 10.26 -6.42 -22.89
CA ALA A 125 10.39 -7.72 -22.27
C ALA A 125 9.94 -8.78 -23.28
N ASP A 126 10.72 -9.85 -23.47
CA ASP A 126 10.32 -10.98 -24.30
C ASP A 126 9.25 -11.80 -23.56
N PRO A 127 7.97 -11.74 -23.99
CA PRO A 127 6.88 -12.41 -23.28
C PRO A 127 7.04 -13.93 -23.24
N SER A 128 7.74 -14.49 -24.23
CA SER A 128 7.95 -15.93 -24.38
C SER A 128 9.10 -16.45 -23.52
N ALA A 129 10.08 -15.59 -23.20
CA ALA A 129 11.26 -15.98 -22.43
C ALA A 129 10.93 -16.35 -20.98
N LEU A 130 9.91 -15.72 -20.39
CA LEU A 130 9.51 -15.95 -19.00
C LEU A 130 8.22 -16.77 -18.84
N GLY A 131 7.42 -16.90 -19.91
CA GLY A 131 6.18 -17.68 -19.88
C GLY A 131 5.06 -17.07 -19.02
N ILE A 132 5.14 -15.77 -18.72
CA ILE A 132 4.19 -15.07 -17.82
C ILE A 132 2.89 -14.70 -18.55
N ASP A 133 3.01 -14.12 -19.76
CA ASP A 133 1.88 -13.83 -20.63
C ASP A 133 2.35 -13.84 -22.10
N PRO A 134 2.52 -15.02 -22.71
CA PRO A 134 3.32 -15.19 -23.92
C PRO A 134 2.78 -14.49 -25.17
N ASN A 135 1.51 -14.08 -25.18
CA ASN A 135 0.86 -13.45 -26.33
C ASN A 135 0.62 -11.95 -26.15
N VAL A 136 1.03 -11.39 -25.01
CA VAL A 136 0.81 -9.98 -24.66
C VAL A 136 2.12 -9.21 -24.76
N LYS A 137 2.08 -7.99 -25.30
CA LYS A 137 3.26 -7.11 -25.33
C LYS A 137 3.57 -6.62 -23.92
N GLN A 138 4.85 -6.67 -23.56
CA GLN A 138 5.32 -6.32 -22.24
C GLN A 138 6.51 -5.36 -22.32
N TYR A 139 6.55 -4.41 -21.39
CA TYR A 139 7.68 -3.52 -21.23
C TYR A 139 8.13 -3.51 -19.77
N THR A 140 9.44 -3.50 -19.56
CA THR A 140 10.06 -3.30 -18.26
C THR A 140 10.98 -2.10 -18.34
N GLY A 141 11.28 -1.47 -17.22
CA GLY A 141 12.07 -0.26 -17.28
C GLY A 141 12.30 0.39 -15.94
N TYR A 142 12.93 1.55 -15.99
CA TYR A 142 13.15 2.41 -14.84
C TYR A 142 12.74 3.84 -15.17
N LEU A 143 12.12 4.52 -14.22
CA LEU A 143 12.21 5.97 -14.12
C LEU A 143 13.46 6.32 -13.31
N ASP A 144 14.36 7.10 -13.89
CA ASP A 144 15.52 7.68 -13.22
C ASP A 144 15.19 9.11 -12.77
N ASP A 145 15.36 9.45 -11.49
CA ASP A 145 15.51 10.83 -10.99
C ASP A 145 17.00 11.09 -10.82
N ASN A 146 17.64 11.65 -11.85
CA ASN A 146 19.07 11.89 -11.87
C ASN A 146 19.51 12.93 -10.82
N GLY A 147 18.59 13.77 -10.35
CA GLY A 147 18.87 14.78 -9.33
C GLY A 147 19.01 14.21 -7.94
N ASN A 148 18.29 13.12 -7.65
CA ASN A 148 18.23 12.49 -6.33
C ASN A 148 18.72 11.03 -6.31
N ASP A 149 19.29 10.54 -7.42
CA ASP A 149 19.79 9.17 -7.56
C ASP A 149 18.70 8.12 -7.26
N LYS A 150 17.51 8.30 -7.82
CA LYS A 150 16.38 7.37 -7.66
C LYS A 150 16.12 6.61 -8.94
N HIS A 151 15.81 5.33 -8.81
CA HIS A 151 15.52 4.45 -9.94
C HIS A 151 14.30 3.60 -9.60
N LEU A 152 13.13 3.92 -10.17
CA LEU A 152 11.88 3.21 -9.94
C LEU A 152 11.60 2.20 -11.05
N PHE A 153 11.62 0.92 -10.71
CA PHE A 153 11.30 -0.17 -11.63
C PHE A 153 9.81 -0.26 -11.92
N TYR A 154 9.45 -0.50 -13.17
CA TYR A 154 8.08 -0.80 -13.56
C TYR A 154 8.00 -1.99 -14.52
N TRP A 155 6.85 -2.66 -14.54
CA TRP A 155 6.51 -3.71 -15.50
C TRP A 155 5.11 -3.50 -16.04
N PHE A 156 5.01 -3.30 -17.35
CA PHE A 156 3.78 -3.07 -18.08
C PHE A 156 3.35 -4.30 -18.90
N PHE A 157 2.05 -4.56 -18.93
CA PHE A 157 1.38 -5.58 -19.75
C PHE A 157 0.24 -4.92 -20.53
N GLU A 158 0.18 -5.15 -21.85
CA GLU A 158 -0.98 -4.77 -22.65
C GLU A 158 -2.25 -5.54 -22.21
N SER A 159 -3.42 -4.96 -22.51
CA SER A 159 -4.69 -5.69 -22.45
C SER A 159 -4.65 -6.93 -23.36
N ARG A 160 -5.21 -8.04 -22.87
CA ARG A 160 -5.44 -9.27 -23.63
C ARG A 160 -6.58 -9.13 -24.65
N ASN A 161 -7.44 -8.13 -24.50
CA ASN A 161 -8.60 -7.91 -25.36
C ASN A 161 -8.28 -6.94 -26.50
N ASP A 162 -8.45 -5.63 -26.29
CA ASP A 162 -8.22 -4.61 -27.31
C ASP A 162 -7.30 -3.51 -26.74
N PRO A 163 -5.97 -3.73 -26.70
CA PRO A 163 -5.03 -2.80 -26.08
C PRO A 163 -4.96 -1.43 -26.77
N LYS A 164 -5.64 -1.24 -27.90
CA LYS A 164 -5.79 0.07 -28.54
C LYS A 164 -6.93 0.90 -27.93
N ASN A 165 -7.96 0.27 -27.39
CA ASN A 165 -9.15 0.97 -26.88
C ASN A 165 -9.40 0.72 -25.38
N ASP A 166 -8.91 -0.38 -24.83
CA ASP A 166 -9.02 -0.69 -23.42
C ASP A 166 -8.21 0.28 -22.56
N PRO A 167 -8.67 0.59 -21.32
CA PRO A 167 -8.01 1.56 -20.45
C PRO A 167 -6.64 1.10 -19.95
N VAL A 168 -5.88 2.04 -19.40
CA VAL A 168 -4.61 1.78 -18.72
C VAL A 168 -4.78 1.93 -17.22
N VAL A 169 -4.22 1.01 -16.44
CA VAL A 169 -4.29 1.03 -14.98
C VAL A 169 -2.89 0.97 -14.39
N LEU A 170 -2.55 1.92 -13.53
CA LEU A 170 -1.40 1.81 -12.63
C LEU A 170 -1.82 1.03 -11.38
N TRP A 171 -1.12 -0.05 -11.07
CA TRP A 171 -1.28 -0.81 -9.82
C TRP A 171 -0.17 -0.51 -8.82
N LEU A 172 -0.57 -0.31 -7.56
CA LEU A 172 0.31 -0.02 -6.43
C LEU A 172 -0.03 -0.93 -5.23
N ASN A 173 0.92 -1.79 -4.82
CA ASN A 173 0.84 -2.40 -3.49
C ASN A 173 1.27 -1.40 -2.40
N GLY A 174 0.98 -1.74 -1.15
CA GLY A 174 1.20 -0.89 0.02
C GLY A 174 2.49 -1.18 0.81
N GLY A 175 2.32 -1.60 2.06
CA GLY A 175 3.39 -1.79 3.05
C GLY A 175 3.32 -0.77 4.20
N PRO A 176 3.88 0.45 4.08
CA PRO A 176 4.67 0.96 2.97
C PRO A 176 5.97 0.19 2.79
N GLY A 177 6.48 0.14 1.56
CA GLY A 177 7.73 -0.54 1.25
C GLY A 177 7.59 -1.92 0.60
N CYS A 178 6.39 -2.31 0.15
CA CYS A 178 6.16 -3.58 -0.53
C CYS A 178 6.09 -3.42 -2.05
N SER A 179 6.66 -4.37 -2.78
CA SER A 179 6.76 -4.38 -4.23
C SER A 179 5.40 -4.64 -4.88
N SER A 180 5.14 -3.94 -5.98
CA SER A 180 3.94 -4.15 -6.79
C SER A 180 4.01 -5.42 -7.65
N LEU A 181 5.17 -6.06 -7.71
CA LEU A 181 5.31 -7.40 -8.28
C LEU A 181 4.66 -8.47 -7.39
N THR A 182 4.37 -8.15 -6.12
CA THR A 182 3.50 -8.95 -5.27
C THR A 182 2.11 -9.08 -5.89
N GLY A 183 1.46 -7.95 -6.22
CA GLY A 183 0.15 -7.99 -6.88
C GLY A 183 0.17 -8.60 -8.27
N LEU A 184 1.28 -8.45 -9.00
CA LEU A 184 1.47 -9.13 -10.27
C LEU A 184 1.43 -10.66 -10.10
N PHE A 185 2.20 -11.22 -9.17
CA PHE A 185 2.41 -12.67 -9.08
C PHE A 185 1.59 -13.40 -8.01
N MET A 186 0.79 -12.69 -7.20
CA MET A 186 -0.07 -13.30 -6.19
C MET A 186 -1.54 -12.95 -6.32
N GLU A 187 -1.87 -11.83 -6.97
CA GLU A 187 -3.22 -11.28 -6.92
C GLU A 187 -3.88 -11.24 -8.29
N LEU A 188 -3.48 -10.28 -9.12
CA LEU A 188 -4.28 -9.83 -10.26
C LEU A 188 -3.50 -9.78 -11.57
N GLY A 189 -2.21 -10.12 -11.55
CA GLY A 189 -1.41 -10.17 -12.75
C GLY A 189 -1.67 -11.43 -13.59
N PRO A 190 -1.01 -11.50 -14.75
CA PRO A 190 -1.31 -12.48 -15.78
C PRO A 190 -0.91 -13.92 -15.45
N SER A 191 0.00 -14.10 -14.49
CA SER A 191 0.39 -15.39 -13.94
C SER A 191 0.74 -15.26 -12.46
N SER A 192 0.39 -16.28 -11.67
CA SER A 192 0.92 -16.45 -10.32
C SER A 192 2.19 -17.31 -10.30
N ILE A 193 2.89 -17.39 -9.17
CA ILE A 193 4.01 -18.32 -8.99
C ILE A 193 3.62 -19.45 -8.05
N ASP A 194 3.75 -20.70 -8.51
CA ASP A 194 3.44 -21.89 -7.71
C ASP A 194 4.60 -22.35 -6.80
N GLU A 195 4.35 -23.39 -6.02
CA GLU A 195 5.35 -24.02 -5.14
C GLU A 195 6.54 -24.64 -5.90
N ASN A 196 6.43 -24.85 -7.22
CA ASN A 196 7.53 -25.31 -8.08
C ASN A 196 8.33 -24.14 -8.67
N ILE A 197 8.02 -22.91 -8.26
CA ILE A 197 8.65 -21.68 -8.69
C ILE A 197 8.49 -21.48 -10.21
N LYS A 198 7.28 -21.75 -10.70
CA LYS A 198 6.90 -21.60 -12.11
C LYS A 198 5.69 -20.67 -12.25
N PRO A 199 5.63 -19.91 -13.36
CA PRO A 199 4.44 -19.14 -13.69
C PRO A 199 3.26 -20.06 -13.99
N VAL A 200 2.12 -19.73 -13.41
CA VAL A 200 0.82 -20.36 -13.65
C VAL A 200 -0.13 -19.30 -14.16
N TYR A 201 -0.64 -19.50 -15.38
CA TYR A 201 -1.53 -18.55 -16.04
C TYR A 201 -2.78 -18.25 -15.20
N ASN A 202 -3.12 -16.96 -15.11
CA ASN A 202 -4.29 -16.46 -14.39
C ASN A 202 -5.40 -16.09 -15.37
N ASP A 203 -6.50 -16.84 -15.37
CA ASP A 203 -7.68 -16.56 -16.20
C ASP A 203 -8.45 -15.31 -15.77
N PHE A 204 -8.25 -14.86 -14.53
CA PHE A 204 -8.92 -13.70 -13.93
C PHE A 204 -8.02 -12.48 -13.78
N SER A 205 -6.92 -12.43 -14.54
CA SER A 205 -6.00 -11.29 -14.54
C SER A 205 -6.72 -9.99 -14.90
N TRP A 206 -6.37 -8.90 -14.22
CA TRP A 206 -6.91 -7.57 -14.54
C TRP A 206 -6.46 -7.08 -15.92
N ASN A 207 -5.38 -7.64 -16.49
CA ASN A 207 -5.04 -7.34 -17.87
C ASN A 207 -5.95 -8.03 -18.92
N SER A 208 -7.07 -8.64 -18.51
CA SER A 208 -8.05 -9.21 -19.43
C SER A 208 -8.72 -8.15 -20.30
N ASN A 209 -9.00 -6.96 -19.73
CA ASN A 209 -9.70 -5.85 -20.41
C ASN A 209 -9.08 -4.48 -20.08
N ALA A 210 -7.81 -4.45 -19.68
CA ALA A 210 -7.05 -3.24 -19.41
C ALA A 210 -5.56 -3.50 -19.62
N SER A 211 -4.79 -2.48 -19.99
CA SER A 211 -3.33 -2.55 -19.88
C SER A 211 -2.90 -2.17 -18.46
N VAL A 212 -1.96 -2.89 -17.86
CA VAL A 212 -1.60 -2.70 -16.43
C VAL A 212 -0.12 -2.39 -16.27
N ILE A 213 0.19 -1.33 -15.50
CA ILE A 213 1.53 -0.96 -15.05
C ILE A 213 1.67 -1.36 -13.58
N PHE A 214 2.61 -2.25 -13.27
CA PHE A 214 3.02 -2.56 -11.90
C PHE A 214 4.27 -1.74 -11.56
N LEU A 215 4.20 -0.90 -10.53
CA LEU A 215 5.27 0.02 -10.17
C LEU A 215 5.84 -0.30 -8.79
N ASP A 216 7.14 -0.61 -8.72
CA ASP A 216 7.86 -0.70 -7.46
C ASP A 216 8.17 0.69 -6.93
N GLN A 217 7.45 1.10 -5.89
CA GLN A 217 7.64 2.38 -5.22
C GLN A 217 7.42 2.23 -3.71
N PRO A 218 8.09 3.04 -2.88
CA PRO A 218 9.15 4.02 -3.20
C PRO A 218 10.50 3.37 -3.60
N VAL A 219 11.57 4.16 -3.73
CA VAL A 219 12.92 3.59 -4.00
C VAL A 219 13.35 2.58 -2.94
N ASN A 220 14.23 1.65 -3.34
CA ASN A 220 14.70 0.52 -2.53
C ASN A 220 13.63 -0.56 -2.23
N VAL A 221 12.45 -0.48 -2.83
CA VAL A 221 11.41 -1.51 -2.83
C VAL A 221 11.55 -2.39 -4.06
N GLY A 222 11.45 -3.72 -3.89
CA GLY A 222 11.50 -4.66 -5.02
C GLY A 222 12.76 -4.49 -5.87
N TYR A 223 12.60 -4.18 -7.16
CA TYR A 223 13.73 -3.86 -8.05
C TYR A 223 14.12 -2.38 -8.10
N SER A 224 13.31 -1.49 -7.53
CA SER A 224 13.64 -0.08 -7.40
C SER A 224 14.80 0.12 -6.42
N TYR A 225 15.64 1.13 -6.66
CA TYR A 225 16.82 1.38 -5.83
C TYR A 225 17.24 2.85 -5.84
N SER A 226 18.03 3.23 -4.83
CA SER A 226 18.68 4.52 -4.72
C SER A 226 19.91 4.43 -3.82
N GLY A 227 20.88 5.33 -4.00
CA GLY A 227 21.93 5.60 -3.02
C GLY A 227 21.43 6.29 -1.75
N SER A 228 20.19 6.79 -1.73
CA SER A 228 19.56 7.51 -0.61
C SER A 228 18.23 6.89 -0.18
N ALA A 229 17.74 7.27 1.00
CA ALA A 229 16.45 6.83 1.53
C ALA A 229 15.35 7.81 1.10
N VAL A 230 14.21 7.30 0.63
CA VAL A 230 12.96 8.08 0.53
C VAL A 230 12.13 7.87 1.79
N SER A 231 11.43 8.93 2.21
CA SER A 231 10.87 9.01 3.56
C SER A 231 9.40 9.47 3.64
N ASP A 232 8.77 9.91 2.55
CA ASP A 232 7.39 10.38 2.60
C ASP A 232 6.60 10.21 1.29
N THR A 233 5.27 10.19 1.43
CA THR A 233 4.30 9.96 0.35
C THR A 233 4.24 11.11 -0.67
N VAL A 234 4.45 12.37 -0.25
CA VAL A 234 4.39 13.54 -1.16
C VAL A 234 5.54 13.52 -2.16
N ALA A 235 6.74 13.15 -1.72
CA ALA A 235 7.88 12.98 -2.62
C ALA A 235 7.63 11.87 -3.66
N ALA A 236 7.01 10.76 -3.24
CA ALA A 236 6.69 9.66 -4.14
C ALA A 236 5.69 10.09 -5.25
N GLY A 237 4.75 10.98 -4.95
CA GLY A 237 3.78 11.47 -5.94
C GLY A 237 4.40 12.18 -7.14
N LYS A 238 5.48 12.94 -6.92
CA LYS A 238 6.21 13.61 -8.00
C LYS A 238 6.94 12.63 -8.92
N ASP A 239 7.51 11.59 -8.33
CA ASP A 239 8.19 10.55 -9.08
C ASP A 239 7.17 9.76 -9.92
N VAL A 240 5.98 9.45 -9.37
CA VAL A 240 4.89 8.80 -10.13
C VAL A 240 4.37 9.68 -11.28
N TYR A 241 4.17 10.98 -11.04
CA TYR A 241 3.78 11.91 -12.11
C TYR A 241 4.81 11.92 -13.25
N ALA A 242 6.10 12.03 -12.92
CA ALA A 242 7.17 12.01 -13.91
C ALA A 242 7.21 10.68 -14.68
N LEU A 243 7.04 9.53 -14.00
CA LEU A 243 6.99 8.22 -14.64
C LEU A 243 5.90 8.19 -15.70
N LEU A 244 4.67 8.55 -15.33
CA LEU A 244 3.51 8.47 -16.20
C LEU A 244 3.63 9.46 -17.36
N SER A 245 4.08 10.69 -17.12
CA SER A 245 4.27 11.69 -18.17
C SER A 245 5.28 11.25 -19.22
N LEU A 246 6.42 10.69 -18.80
CA LEU A 246 7.42 10.18 -19.74
C LEU A 246 6.97 8.87 -20.41
N PHE A 247 6.25 8.01 -19.70
CA PHE A 247 5.71 6.76 -20.23
C PHE A 247 4.71 7.03 -21.36
N PHE A 248 3.73 7.90 -21.14
CA PHE A 248 2.76 8.29 -22.17
C PHE A 248 3.38 9.14 -23.28
N LYS A 249 4.56 9.74 -23.07
CA LYS A 249 5.33 10.35 -24.16
C LYS A 249 6.03 9.31 -25.04
N GLN A 250 6.56 8.25 -24.44
CA GLN A 250 7.14 7.12 -25.17
C GLN A 250 6.09 6.32 -25.94
N PHE A 251 4.92 6.15 -25.33
CA PHE A 251 3.81 5.34 -25.82
C PHE A 251 2.55 6.20 -25.99
N PRO A 252 2.53 7.12 -26.97
CA PRO A 252 1.40 8.02 -27.18
C PRO A 252 0.09 7.30 -27.51
N GLU A 253 0.15 6.05 -28.01
CA GLU A 253 -1.02 5.21 -28.24
C GLU A 253 -1.85 4.96 -26.97
N TYR A 254 -1.21 4.99 -25.79
CA TYR A 254 -1.87 4.77 -24.50
C TYR A 254 -2.28 6.08 -23.81
N ALA A 255 -1.73 7.23 -24.24
CA ALA A 255 -1.95 8.52 -23.59
C ALA A 255 -3.39 9.05 -23.72
N GLU A 256 -4.06 8.66 -24.81
CA GLU A 256 -5.44 9.05 -25.12
C GLU A 256 -6.47 8.12 -24.46
N GLN A 257 -6.05 6.96 -23.95
CA GLN A 257 -6.92 6.01 -23.29
C GLN A 257 -7.34 6.51 -21.90
N ASP A 258 -8.43 5.96 -21.38
CA ASP A 258 -8.82 6.21 -20.01
C ASP A 258 -7.76 5.64 -19.06
N PHE A 259 -7.28 6.46 -18.13
CA PHE A 259 -6.24 6.06 -17.18
C PHE A 259 -6.79 5.99 -15.76
N HIS A 260 -6.45 4.94 -15.03
CA HIS A 260 -6.87 4.73 -13.66
C HIS A 260 -5.68 4.43 -12.76
N ILE A 261 -5.79 4.78 -11.48
CA ILE A 261 -4.84 4.33 -10.46
C ILE A 261 -5.58 3.42 -9.50
N ALA A 262 -5.10 2.19 -9.38
CA ALA A 262 -5.59 1.21 -8.44
C ALA A 262 -4.48 0.78 -7.48
N GLY A 263 -4.85 0.34 -6.30
CA GLY A 263 -3.90 -0.21 -5.34
C GLY A 263 -4.56 -0.57 -4.04
N GLU A 264 -3.76 -1.10 -3.13
CA GLU A 264 -4.27 -1.65 -1.88
C GLU A 264 -3.49 -1.24 -0.63
N SER A 265 -4.11 -1.44 0.55
CA SER A 265 -3.45 -1.29 1.84
C SER A 265 -2.96 0.14 2.07
N TYR A 266 -1.65 0.33 2.26
CA TYR A 266 -1.04 1.65 2.37
C TYR A 266 -1.13 2.50 1.09
N ALA A 267 -1.54 1.92 -0.05
CA ALA A 267 -1.92 2.70 -1.22
C ALA A 267 -3.15 3.60 -0.96
N GLY A 268 -3.91 3.36 0.13
CA GLY A 268 -4.91 4.32 0.62
C GLY A 268 -4.31 5.69 1.03
N HIS A 269 -3.02 5.74 1.38
CA HIS A 269 -2.27 6.99 1.55
C HIS A 269 -1.74 7.52 0.21
N TYR A 270 -1.17 6.62 -0.61
CA TYR A 270 -0.52 6.99 -1.87
C TYR A 270 -1.49 7.57 -2.89
N ILE A 271 -2.59 6.86 -3.15
CA ILE A 271 -3.49 7.11 -4.28
C ILE A 271 -4.13 8.50 -4.20
N PRO A 272 -4.68 8.96 -3.05
CA PRO A 272 -5.21 10.31 -2.97
C PRO A 272 -4.16 11.39 -3.24
N VAL A 273 -2.93 11.19 -2.78
CA VAL A 273 -1.81 12.13 -2.99
C VAL A 273 -1.38 12.14 -4.46
N PHE A 274 -1.23 10.96 -5.07
CA PHE A 274 -0.74 10.83 -6.45
C PHE A 274 -1.77 11.35 -7.44
N ALA A 275 -3.05 11.04 -7.25
CA ALA A 275 -4.13 11.57 -8.05
C ALA A 275 -4.22 13.10 -7.93
N SER A 276 -4.07 13.65 -6.72
CA SER A 276 -4.06 15.10 -6.50
C SER A 276 -2.89 15.78 -7.20
N GLU A 277 -1.69 15.20 -7.14
CA GLU A 277 -0.52 15.70 -7.86
C GLU A 277 -0.77 15.71 -9.38
N ILE A 278 -1.28 14.63 -9.96
CA ILE A 278 -1.59 14.55 -11.41
C ILE A 278 -2.62 15.62 -11.80
N LEU A 279 -3.72 15.74 -11.04
CA LEU A 279 -4.80 16.67 -11.37
C LEU A 279 -4.41 18.14 -11.18
N ALA A 280 -3.39 18.44 -10.37
CA ALA A 280 -2.87 19.79 -10.17
C ALA A 280 -2.15 20.35 -11.41
N HIS A 281 -1.66 19.49 -12.33
CA HIS A 281 -1.03 19.91 -13.58
C HIS A 281 -2.09 20.14 -14.66
N LYS A 282 -2.18 21.37 -15.18
CA LYS A 282 -3.18 21.74 -16.18
C LYS A 282 -2.85 21.13 -17.54
N ASN A 283 -1.61 21.28 -17.97
CA ASN A 283 -1.11 20.72 -19.21
C ASN A 283 -0.44 19.37 -18.89
N ARG A 284 -1.18 18.28 -19.12
CA ARG A 284 -0.72 16.92 -18.85
C ARG A 284 -1.16 15.99 -19.97
N ASN A 285 -0.38 14.94 -20.21
CA ASN A 285 -0.69 13.84 -21.13
C ASN A 285 -1.22 12.60 -20.40
N ILE A 286 -1.90 12.81 -19.27
CA ILE A 286 -2.48 11.76 -18.43
C ILE A 286 -3.98 12.00 -18.32
N ASN A 287 -4.78 11.14 -18.96
CA ASN A 287 -6.24 11.18 -18.93
C ASN A 287 -6.79 10.41 -17.72
N LEU A 288 -6.45 10.87 -16.50
CA LEU A 288 -6.91 10.24 -15.26
C LEU A 288 -8.44 10.31 -15.14
N LYS A 289 -9.09 9.14 -15.16
CA LYS A 289 -10.54 8.98 -15.10
C LYS A 289 -11.07 8.59 -13.74
N SER A 290 -10.38 7.73 -13.00
CA SER A 290 -10.82 7.36 -11.65
C SER A 290 -9.72 6.71 -10.84
N VAL A 291 -9.99 6.50 -9.56
CA VAL A 291 -9.09 5.76 -8.66
C VAL A 291 -9.82 4.65 -7.90
N LEU A 292 -9.10 3.57 -7.60
CA LEU A 292 -9.62 2.40 -6.88
C LEU A 292 -8.70 2.08 -5.69
N ILE A 293 -9.25 2.00 -4.49
CA ILE A 293 -8.49 1.73 -3.27
C ILE A 293 -9.06 0.48 -2.60
N GLY A 294 -8.31 -0.61 -2.64
CA GLY A 294 -8.63 -1.91 -2.04
C GLY A 294 -8.12 -2.01 -0.61
N ASN A 295 -8.97 -2.38 0.35
CA ASN A 295 -8.57 -2.64 1.73
C ASN A 295 -7.60 -1.56 2.24
N GLY A 296 -7.94 -0.29 2.03
CA GLY A 296 -7.01 0.83 2.23
C GLY A 296 -6.96 1.30 3.68
N LEU A 297 -5.81 1.81 4.11
CA LEU A 297 -5.73 2.76 5.23
C LEU A 297 -5.73 4.17 4.62
N THR A 298 -6.72 5.00 4.95
CA THR A 298 -6.93 6.34 4.33
C THR A 298 -7.30 7.38 5.38
N ASP A 299 -8.20 7.04 6.30
CA ASP A 299 -8.58 7.86 7.46
C ASP A 299 -8.37 7.07 8.76
N GLY A 300 -7.15 7.18 9.30
CA GLY A 300 -6.77 6.49 10.53
C GLY A 300 -7.69 6.84 11.73
N LEU A 301 -8.16 8.08 11.84
CA LEU A 301 -9.00 8.50 12.96
C LEU A 301 -10.31 7.70 13.03
N THR A 302 -10.99 7.55 11.91
CA THR A 302 -12.24 6.77 11.83
C THR A 302 -11.94 5.27 11.87
N GLN A 303 -11.02 4.80 11.02
CA GLN A 303 -10.77 3.36 10.82
C GLN A 303 -10.29 2.63 12.09
N TYR A 304 -9.46 3.27 12.93
CA TYR A 304 -8.96 2.63 14.15
C TYR A 304 -10.06 2.28 15.16
N GLY A 305 -11.23 2.95 15.09
CA GLY A 305 -12.39 2.59 15.88
C GLY A 305 -13.00 1.22 15.55
N TYR A 306 -12.60 0.62 14.42
CA TYR A 306 -13.21 -0.60 13.90
C TYR A 306 -12.34 -1.86 14.07
N TYR A 307 -11.12 -1.73 14.62
CA TYR A 307 -10.31 -2.90 14.98
C TYR A 307 -10.98 -3.78 16.05
N ARG A 308 -11.58 -3.16 17.08
CA ARG A 308 -12.28 -3.89 18.15
C ARG A 308 -13.51 -4.61 17.60
N PRO A 309 -14.49 -3.96 16.94
CA PRO A 309 -15.63 -4.65 16.33
C PRO A 309 -15.23 -5.81 15.41
N MET A 310 -14.21 -5.62 14.57
CA MET A 310 -13.74 -6.67 13.65
C MET A 310 -13.15 -7.87 14.40
N GLY A 311 -12.25 -7.65 15.36
CA GLY A 311 -11.61 -8.72 16.13
C GLY A 311 -12.53 -9.43 17.13
N CYS A 312 -13.62 -8.77 17.55
CA CYS A 312 -14.54 -9.21 18.60
C CYS A 312 -15.87 -9.75 18.06
N GLY A 313 -15.95 -10.08 16.76
CA GLY A 313 -17.05 -10.86 16.20
C GLY A 313 -18.22 -10.06 15.63
N GLU A 314 -18.04 -8.75 15.41
CA GLU A 314 -19.08 -7.87 14.84
C GLU A 314 -18.85 -7.56 13.35
N GLY A 315 -17.75 -8.07 12.77
CA GLY A 315 -17.41 -7.90 11.34
C GLY A 315 -18.02 -8.92 10.38
N GLY A 316 -18.84 -9.87 10.88
CA GLY A 316 -19.43 -10.96 10.08
C GLY A 316 -18.74 -12.32 10.25
N TYR A 317 -17.60 -12.35 10.95
CA TYR A 317 -16.89 -13.57 11.33
C TYR A 317 -16.89 -13.74 12.85
N LYS A 318 -16.54 -14.94 13.34
CA LYS A 318 -16.48 -15.21 14.78
C LYS A 318 -15.38 -14.37 15.45
N ALA A 319 -15.61 -14.02 16.71
CA ALA A 319 -14.59 -13.35 17.52
C ALA A 319 -13.29 -14.17 17.57
N VAL A 320 -12.18 -13.48 17.35
CA VAL A 320 -10.82 -14.01 17.52
C VAL A 320 -10.27 -13.65 18.90
N LEU A 321 -10.67 -12.48 19.42
CA LEU A 321 -10.27 -11.95 20.71
C LEU A 321 -11.25 -12.36 21.82
N ASP A 322 -10.73 -12.53 23.04
CA ASP A 322 -11.56 -12.70 24.23
C ASP A 322 -12.16 -11.38 24.72
N GLU A 323 -13.20 -11.46 25.55
CA GLU A 323 -13.95 -10.31 26.05
C GLU A 323 -13.06 -9.32 26.83
N ALA A 324 -12.12 -9.82 27.63
CA ALA A 324 -11.20 -8.97 28.40
C ALA A 324 -10.27 -8.17 27.48
N THR A 325 -9.80 -8.79 26.39
CA THR A 325 -8.98 -8.11 25.38
C THR A 325 -9.80 -7.07 24.63
N CYS A 326 -11.05 -7.39 24.26
CA CYS A 326 -11.98 -6.43 23.65
C CYS A 326 -12.22 -5.21 24.55
N GLU A 327 -12.45 -5.41 25.85
CA GLU A 327 -12.61 -4.33 26.83
C GLU A 327 -11.34 -3.48 26.97
N SER A 328 -10.15 -4.10 26.93
CA SER A 328 -8.88 -3.37 26.93
C SER A 328 -8.73 -2.46 25.70
N MET A 329 -9.21 -2.88 24.53
CA MET A 329 -9.18 -2.07 23.32
C MET A 329 -10.13 -0.88 23.42
N ASP A 330 -11.33 -1.10 23.97
CA ASP A 330 -12.32 -0.02 24.21
C ASP A 330 -11.75 1.05 25.16
N ASN A 331 -11.02 0.64 26.19
CA ASN A 331 -10.35 1.56 27.12
C ASN A 331 -9.20 2.36 26.49
N ALA A 332 -8.49 1.79 25.50
CA ALA A 332 -7.37 2.45 24.84
C ALA A 332 -7.79 3.38 23.68
N LEU A 333 -8.94 3.11 23.05
CA LEU A 333 -9.41 3.83 21.86
C LEU A 333 -9.52 5.35 22.05
N PRO A 334 -10.08 5.91 23.16
CA PRO A 334 -10.17 7.35 23.34
C PRO A 334 -8.80 8.05 23.33
N ARG A 335 -7.79 7.43 23.94
CA ARG A 335 -6.43 7.98 23.95
C ARG A 335 -5.81 7.93 22.55
N CYS A 336 -5.95 6.80 21.86
CA CYS A 336 -5.50 6.65 20.49
C CYS A 336 -6.11 7.74 19.58
N ARG A 337 -7.44 7.91 19.59
CA ARG A 337 -8.13 8.94 18.79
C ARG A 337 -7.61 10.35 19.07
N SER A 338 -7.45 10.72 20.34
CA SER A 338 -6.91 12.02 20.73
C SER A 338 -5.50 12.26 20.19
N MET A 339 -4.66 11.23 20.14
CA MET A 339 -3.31 11.33 19.56
C MET A 339 -3.35 11.47 18.03
N ILE A 340 -4.25 10.74 17.35
CA ILE A 340 -4.45 10.88 15.91
C ILE A 340 -4.99 12.29 15.57
N GLU A 341 -5.97 12.81 16.31
CA GLU A 341 -6.46 14.18 16.15
C GLU A 341 -5.34 15.22 16.32
N SER A 342 -4.46 15.02 17.29
CA SER A 342 -3.29 15.88 17.50
C SER A 342 -2.32 15.81 16.32
N CYS A 343 -2.13 14.63 15.73
CA CYS A 343 -1.36 14.48 14.50
C CYS A 343 -2.06 15.18 13.33
N TYR A 344 -3.37 15.00 13.13
CA TYR A 344 -4.14 15.64 12.06
C TYR A 344 -4.11 17.17 12.10
N ASN A 345 -3.96 17.76 13.29
CA ASN A 345 -3.90 19.21 13.47
C ASN A 345 -2.50 19.79 13.30
N SER A 346 -1.46 19.02 13.60
CA SER A 346 -0.07 19.50 13.58
C SER A 346 0.73 19.02 12.38
N GLU A 347 0.37 17.85 11.83
CA GLU A 347 1.07 17.08 10.80
C GLU A 347 2.57 16.90 11.07
N SER A 348 2.96 17.03 12.34
CA SER A 348 4.33 16.99 12.81
C SER A 348 4.70 15.55 13.13
N ALA A 349 5.83 15.09 12.59
CA ALA A 349 6.39 13.77 12.92
C ALA A 349 6.50 13.56 14.45
N TRP A 350 6.79 14.62 15.21
CA TRP A 350 6.90 14.55 16.67
C TRP A 350 5.59 14.21 17.41
N VAL A 351 4.45 14.44 16.77
CA VAL A 351 3.11 14.11 17.31
C VAL A 351 2.56 12.85 16.66
N CYS A 352 2.78 12.70 15.35
CA CYS A 352 2.28 11.59 14.56
C CYS A 352 2.97 10.26 14.87
N VAL A 353 4.28 10.24 15.10
CA VAL A 353 5.02 9.00 15.39
C VAL A 353 4.54 8.35 16.70
N PRO A 354 4.44 9.08 17.84
CA PRO A 354 3.87 8.50 19.06
C PRO A 354 2.43 8.00 18.86
N ALA A 355 1.61 8.73 18.10
CA ALA A 355 0.24 8.29 17.79
C ALA A 355 0.24 6.94 17.09
N SER A 356 1.08 6.76 16.06
CA SER A 356 1.24 5.48 15.37
C SER A 356 1.65 4.35 16.32
N ILE A 357 2.68 4.57 17.14
CA ILE A 357 3.21 3.55 18.06
C ILE A 357 2.14 3.13 19.08
N TYR A 358 1.49 4.10 19.73
CA TYR A 358 0.47 3.84 20.74
C TYR A 358 -0.72 3.09 20.14
N CYS A 359 -1.29 3.62 19.06
CA CYS A 359 -2.48 3.06 18.43
C CYS A 359 -2.23 1.65 17.87
N ASN A 360 -1.09 1.42 17.20
CA ASN A 360 -0.76 0.09 16.65
C ASN A 360 -0.62 -0.94 17.76
N ASN A 361 0.11 -0.62 18.84
CA ASN A 361 0.30 -1.55 19.95
C ASN A 361 -1.01 -1.84 20.70
N ALA A 362 -1.86 -0.83 20.88
CA ALA A 362 -3.08 -0.94 21.67
C ALA A 362 -4.23 -1.59 20.89
N LEU A 363 -4.36 -1.32 19.58
CA LEU A 363 -5.54 -1.70 18.80
C LEU A 363 -5.28 -2.78 17.75
N ILE A 364 -4.04 -2.97 17.30
CA ILE A 364 -3.67 -4.03 16.34
C ILE A 364 -2.89 -5.15 17.05
N GLY A 365 -1.99 -4.76 17.95
CA GLY A 365 -1.14 -5.68 18.72
C GLY A 365 -1.88 -6.82 19.43
N PRO A 366 -3.06 -6.61 20.06
CA PRO A 366 -3.79 -7.71 20.70
C PRO A 366 -4.17 -8.83 19.73
N TYR A 367 -4.62 -8.48 18.52
CA TYR A 367 -4.96 -9.46 17.50
C TYR A 367 -3.72 -10.20 16.98
N GLN A 368 -2.63 -9.47 16.71
CA GLN A 368 -1.37 -10.08 16.27
C GLN A 368 -0.85 -11.14 17.25
N ARG A 369 -0.96 -10.88 18.56
CA ARG A 369 -0.51 -11.83 19.61
C ARG A 369 -1.29 -13.15 19.64
N THR A 370 -2.43 -13.24 18.95
CA THR A 370 -3.19 -14.51 18.83
C THR A 370 -2.60 -15.48 17.79
N GLY A 371 -1.63 -15.02 16.99
CA GLY A 371 -1.12 -15.76 15.83
C GLY A 371 -2.13 -15.90 14.68
N GLN A 372 -3.26 -15.19 14.74
CA GLN A 372 -4.22 -15.12 13.63
C GLN A 372 -3.64 -14.28 12.49
N ASN A 373 -3.94 -14.64 11.25
CA ASN A 373 -3.55 -13.85 10.10
C ASN A 373 -4.26 -12.48 10.15
N VAL A 374 -3.49 -11.39 10.11
CA VAL A 374 -4.02 -10.02 10.10
C VAL A 374 -4.69 -9.66 8.77
N TYR A 375 -4.41 -10.43 7.72
CA TYR A 375 -4.93 -10.23 6.38
C TYR A 375 -6.17 -11.09 6.08
N ASP A 376 -6.45 -12.09 6.92
CA ASP A 376 -7.63 -12.93 6.79
C ASP A 376 -8.03 -13.54 8.15
N VAL A 377 -9.13 -13.07 8.73
CA VAL A 377 -9.66 -13.54 10.02
C VAL A 377 -10.01 -15.02 10.04
N ARG A 378 -10.12 -15.69 8.90
CA ARG A 378 -10.49 -17.11 8.79
C ARG A 378 -9.31 -18.04 9.01
N SER A 379 -8.07 -17.56 8.89
CA SER A 379 -6.86 -18.39 8.88
C SER A 379 -5.79 -17.95 9.90
N LYS A 380 -4.98 -18.91 10.35
CA LYS A 380 -3.79 -18.62 11.15
C LYS A 380 -2.67 -18.10 10.25
N CYS A 381 -1.76 -17.32 10.80
CA CYS A 381 -0.58 -16.88 10.07
C CYS A 381 0.30 -18.11 9.77
N GLU A 382 0.47 -18.46 8.49
CA GLU A 382 1.22 -19.67 8.10
C GLU A 382 2.73 -19.45 8.04
N ASP A 383 3.15 -18.23 7.70
CA ASP A 383 4.54 -17.86 7.51
C ASP A 383 4.79 -16.41 7.92
N GLU A 384 5.24 -16.21 9.16
CA GLU A 384 5.52 -14.89 9.72
C GLU A 384 6.62 -14.13 8.97
N SER A 385 7.53 -14.84 8.29
CA SER A 385 8.62 -14.23 7.52
C SER A 385 8.16 -13.64 6.18
N ASN A 386 6.98 -14.04 5.71
CA ASN A 386 6.43 -13.76 4.39
C ASN A 386 5.02 -13.17 4.48
N LEU A 387 4.78 -12.28 5.45
CA LEU A 387 3.49 -11.62 5.67
C LEU A 387 2.32 -12.62 5.77
N CYS A 388 2.52 -13.74 6.45
CA CYS A 388 1.56 -14.83 6.65
C CYS A 388 1.23 -15.67 5.40
N TYR A 389 1.83 -15.41 4.23
CA TYR A 389 1.55 -16.12 2.98
C TYR A 389 2.81 -16.73 2.36
N LYS A 390 2.86 -18.06 2.24
CA LYS A 390 3.98 -18.78 1.58
C LYS A 390 4.22 -18.34 0.13
N GLY A 391 3.16 -17.91 -0.57
CA GLY A 391 3.24 -17.42 -1.94
C GLY A 391 4.24 -16.28 -2.12
N MET A 392 4.41 -15.42 -1.10
CA MET A 392 5.39 -14.34 -1.11
C MET A 392 6.83 -14.88 -1.23
N GLY A 393 7.12 -16.00 -0.56
CA GLY A 393 8.39 -16.70 -0.67
C GLY A 393 8.63 -17.25 -2.08
N TYR A 394 7.60 -17.82 -2.71
CA TYR A 394 7.70 -18.33 -4.08
C TYR A 394 7.96 -17.22 -5.10
N VAL A 395 7.27 -16.09 -4.95
CA VAL A 395 7.49 -14.88 -5.77
C VAL A 395 8.91 -14.36 -5.59
N SER A 396 9.38 -14.25 -4.34
CA SER A 396 10.74 -13.79 -4.06
C SER A 396 11.80 -14.73 -4.67
N GLU A 397 11.61 -16.04 -4.56
CA GLU A 397 12.52 -17.03 -5.16
C GLU A 397 12.52 -16.94 -6.69
N TYR A 398 11.35 -16.83 -7.32
CA TYR A 398 11.22 -16.68 -8.77
C TYR A 398 11.92 -15.41 -9.26
N LEU A 399 11.65 -14.27 -8.64
CA LEU A 399 12.24 -12.99 -9.01
C LEU A 399 13.76 -12.96 -8.77
N ASN A 400 14.29 -13.72 -7.82
CA ASN A 400 15.73 -13.80 -7.62
C ASN A 400 16.49 -14.68 -8.65
N LYS A 401 15.79 -15.45 -9.49
CA LYS A 401 16.40 -16.22 -10.58
C LYS A 401 17.18 -15.31 -11.54
N ALA A 402 18.36 -15.77 -11.96
CA ALA A 402 19.25 -14.95 -12.78
C ALA A 402 18.64 -14.65 -14.16
N GLU A 403 17.96 -15.64 -14.74
CA GLU A 403 17.24 -15.52 -16.01
C GLU A 403 16.08 -14.52 -15.94
N VAL A 404 15.35 -14.48 -14.81
CA VAL A 404 14.26 -13.52 -14.60
C VAL A 404 14.82 -12.11 -14.49
N ARG A 405 15.83 -11.90 -13.65
CA ARG A 405 16.49 -10.59 -13.48
C ARG A 405 17.11 -10.06 -14.77
N GLU A 406 17.73 -10.94 -15.57
CA GLU A 406 18.31 -10.53 -16.85
C GLU A 406 17.22 -10.17 -17.87
N ALA A 407 16.15 -10.96 -17.95
CA ALA A 407 15.03 -10.72 -18.86
C ALA A 407 14.39 -9.34 -18.61
N VAL A 408 14.09 -9.02 -17.35
CA VAL A 408 13.48 -7.73 -16.96
C VAL A 408 14.49 -6.58 -16.87
N GLY A 409 15.78 -6.84 -17.07
CA GLY A 409 16.82 -5.82 -16.97
C GLY A 409 17.02 -5.28 -15.55
N ALA A 410 16.74 -6.09 -14.52
CA ALA A 410 16.93 -5.70 -13.13
C ALA A 410 18.39 -5.26 -12.87
N GLU A 411 18.54 -4.22 -12.04
CA GLU A 411 19.83 -3.59 -11.73
C GLU A 411 20.26 -3.84 -10.28
N VAL A 412 19.45 -4.54 -9.49
CA VAL A 412 19.73 -4.88 -8.09
C VAL A 412 20.26 -6.31 -7.91
N GLY A 413 21.06 -6.50 -6.87
CA GLY A 413 21.69 -7.79 -6.56
C GLY A 413 20.74 -8.88 -6.04
N GLY A 414 19.54 -8.49 -5.58
CA GLY A 414 18.49 -9.39 -5.10
C GLY A 414 17.15 -8.67 -5.00
N TYR A 415 16.07 -9.44 -4.92
CA TYR A 415 14.70 -8.97 -4.76
C TYR A 415 14.18 -9.37 -3.38
N ASP A 416 13.41 -8.48 -2.77
CA ASP A 416 12.65 -8.75 -1.54
C ASP A 416 11.25 -8.16 -1.74
N SER A 417 10.21 -8.91 -1.36
CA SER A 417 8.83 -8.47 -1.56
C SER A 417 8.47 -7.23 -0.74
N CYS A 418 9.06 -7.07 0.46
CA CYS A 418 8.90 -5.87 1.27
C CYS A 418 10.23 -5.45 1.90
N ASN A 419 10.47 -4.14 1.94
CA ASN A 419 11.59 -3.53 2.62
C ASN A 419 11.13 -2.90 3.94
N PHE A 420 11.38 -3.61 5.05
CA PHE A 420 10.97 -3.15 6.38
C PHE A 420 11.75 -1.91 6.88
N ASP A 421 12.91 -1.58 6.31
CA ASP A 421 13.57 -0.30 6.61
C ASP A 421 12.78 0.87 6.03
N ILE A 422 12.19 0.72 4.83
CA ILE A 422 11.29 1.73 4.26
C ILE A 422 10.01 1.85 5.08
N ASN A 423 9.42 0.72 5.48
CA ASN A 423 8.28 0.70 6.39
C ASN A 423 8.56 1.51 7.67
N ARG A 424 9.71 1.24 8.29
CA ARG A 424 10.20 1.94 9.47
C ARG A 424 10.42 3.43 9.21
N ASN A 425 11.02 3.80 8.07
CA ASN A 425 11.25 5.20 7.72
C ASN A 425 9.92 5.96 7.61
N PHE A 426 8.92 5.45 6.89
CA PHE A 426 7.60 6.08 6.77
C PHE A 426 6.92 6.25 8.13
N LEU A 427 7.01 5.21 8.99
CA LEU A 427 6.52 5.28 10.36
C LEU A 427 7.18 6.43 11.14
N PHE A 428 8.51 6.54 11.13
CA PHE A 428 9.26 7.56 11.86
C PHE A 428 9.20 8.97 11.24
N HIS A 429 8.71 9.12 10.00
CA HIS A 429 8.33 10.41 9.42
C HIS A 429 6.89 10.81 9.78
N GLY A 430 6.20 9.99 10.57
CA GLY A 430 4.84 10.23 11.05
C GLY A 430 3.79 10.04 9.96
N ASP A 431 4.12 9.39 8.84
CA ASP A 431 3.27 9.36 7.65
C ASP A 431 2.00 8.54 7.86
N TRP A 432 2.11 7.48 8.66
CA TRP A 432 1.01 6.55 8.96
C TRP A 432 -0.27 7.23 9.46
N MET A 433 -0.16 8.25 10.31
CA MET A 433 -1.31 8.92 10.94
C MET A 433 -1.66 10.26 10.29
N LYS A 434 -1.16 10.58 9.09
CA LYS A 434 -1.51 11.83 8.42
C LYS A 434 -2.90 11.77 7.78
N PRO A 435 -3.61 12.91 7.67
CA PRO A 435 -5.00 12.96 7.23
C PRO A 435 -5.16 12.98 5.69
N TYR A 436 -4.63 11.98 4.99
CA TYR A 436 -4.66 11.96 3.52
C TYR A 436 -6.07 11.84 2.91
N HIS A 437 -7.06 11.33 3.67
CA HIS A 437 -8.48 11.37 3.29
C HIS A 437 -8.99 12.79 2.96
N ARG A 438 -8.37 13.85 3.49
CA ARG A 438 -8.74 15.25 3.21
C ARG A 438 -8.55 15.64 1.74
N LEU A 439 -7.80 14.87 0.97
CA LEU A 439 -7.63 15.08 -0.48
C LEU A 439 -8.80 14.52 -1.29
N VAL A 440 -9.51 13.52 -0.77
CA VAL A 440 -10.58 12.81 -1.49
C VAL A 440 -11.71 13.75 -1.96
N PRO A 441 -12.20 14.73 -1.17
CA PRO A 441 -13.23 15.65 -1.65
C PRO A 441 -12.83 16.42 -2.92
N GLY A 442 -11.58 16.86 -3.03
CA GLY A 442 -11.08 17.54 -4.24
C GLY A 442 -10.94 16.61 -5.44
N LEU A 443 -10.75 15.31 -5.21
CA LEU A 443 -10.82 14.29 -6.26
C LEU A 443 -12.27 14.07 -6.72
N LEU A 444 -13.21 13.97 -5.78
CA LEU A 444 -14.63 13.74 -6.06
C LEU A 444 -15.27 14.87 -6.91
N GLU A 445 -14.70 16.07 -6.89
CA GLU A 445 -15.11 17.17 -7.78
C GLU A 445 -14.75 16.93 -9.25
N GLN A 446 -13.80 16.04 -9.54
CA GLN A 446 -13.18 15.88 -10.86
C GLN A 446 -13.31 14.46 -11.42
N ILE A 447 -13.18 13.45 -10.57
CA ILE A 447 -13.11 12.03 -10.96
C ILE A 447 -13.83 11.12 -9.96
N PRO A 448 -14.40 9.98 -10.42
CA PRO A 448 -14.88 8.93 -9.54
C PRO A 448 -13.79 8.30 -8.66
N VAL A 449 -14.17 7.94 -7.43
CA VAL A 449 -13.34 7.27 -6.42
C VAL A 449 -14.08 6.02 -5.94
N LEU A 450 -13.46 4.85 -6.12
CA LEU A 450 -13.93 3.57 -5.58
C LEU A 450 -13.09 3.16 -4.37
N ILE A 451 -13.77 2.88 -3.27
CA ILE A 451 -13.20 2.20 -2.10
C ILE A 451 -13.78 0.80 -2.06
N TYR A 452 -12.96 -0.24 -2.15
CA TYR A 452 -13.42 -1.61 -2.02
C TYR A 452 -12.72 -2.32 -0.87
N ALA A 453 -13.39 -3.23 -0.18
CA ALA A 453 -12.79 -3.98 0.92
C ALA A 453 -13.32 -5.41 1.00
N GLY A 454 -12.40 -6.37 1.07
CA GLY A 454 -12.70 -7.75 1.42
C GLY A 454 -13.21 -7.85 2.86
N ASP A 455 -14.29 -8.60 3.08
CA ASP A 455 -14.95 -8.64 4.38
C ASP A 455 -14.26 -9.52 5.43
N ALA A 456 -13.29 -10.33 5.03
CA ALA A 456 -12.47 -11.16 5.91
C ALA A 456 -11.17 -10.49 6.36
N ASP A 457 -10.82 -9.31 5.84
CA ASP A 457 -9.62 -8.59 6.26
C ASP A 457 -9.76 -7.97 7.65
N TYR A 458 -8.75 -8.11 8.49
CA TYR A 458 -8.69 -7.44 9.79
C TYR A 458 -7.95 -6.09 9.72
N ILE A 459 -6.77 -6.07 9.08
CA ILE A 459 -5.82 -4.94 9.20
C ILE A 459 -6.36 -3.66 8.55
N CYS A 460 -7.11 -3.78 7.45
CA CYS A 460 -7.80 -2.68 6.78
C CYS A 460 -9.27 -3.05 6.52
N ASN A 461 -9.92 -3.54 7.57
CA ASN A 461 -11.26 -4.12 7.54
C ASN A 461 -12.33 -3.25 6.85
N TRP A 462 -13.32 -3.93 6.28
CA TRP A 462 -14.44 -3.32 5.57
C TRP A 462 -15.31 -2.41 6.44
N LEU A 463 -15.40 -2.68 7.75
CA LEU A 463 -16.18 -1.84 8.68
C LEU A 463 -15.58 -0.43 8.77
N GLY A 464 -14.27 -0.35 8.98
CA GLY A 464 -13.53 0.91 9.02
C GLY A 464 -13.57 1.62 7.68
N ASN A 465 -13.37 0.89 6.58
CA ASN A 465 -13.45 1.44 5.23
C ASN A 465 -14.84 2.02 4.92
N LYS A 466 -15.92 1.30 5.23
CA LYS A 466 -17.29 1.82 5.12
C LYS A 466 -17.48 3.08 5.96
N ALA A 467 -17.06 3.04 7.22
CA ALA A 467 -17.31 4.12 8.17
C ALA A 467 -16.67 5.45 7.75
N TRP A 468 -15.41 5.45 7.30
CA TRP A 468 -14.79 6.70 6.88
C TRP A 468 -15.41 7.23 5.58
N THR A 469 -15.85 6.36 4.67
CA THR A 469 -16.55 6.81 3.45
C THR A 469 -17.90 7.47 3.78
N GLU A 470 -18.59 7.03 4.83
CA GLU A 470 -19.84 7.66 5.29
C GLU A 470 -19.59 8.95 6.10
N ALA A 471 -18.44 9.04 6.77
CA ALA A 471 -18.04 10.19 7.57
C ALA A 471 -17.36 11.31 6.76
N LEU A 472 -16.85 11.01 5.56
CA LEU A 472 -16.14 11.96 4.72
C LEU A 472 -16.99 13.20 4.44
N GLU A 473 -16.47 14.38 4.75
CA GLU A 473 -17.14 15.65 4.48
C GLU A 473 -16.93 16.04 3.01
N TRP A 474 -18.01 16.07 2.23
CA TRP A 474 -18.04 16.54 0.85
C TRP A 474 -19.49 16.89 0.45
N PRO A 475 -19.73 17.64 -0.65
CA PRO A 475 -21.06 18.13 -0.98
C PRO A 475 -22.16 17.06 -1.06
N GLY A 476 -21.84 15.83 -1.49
CA GLY A 476 -22.78 14.71 -1.60
C GLY A 476 -22.80 13.76 -0.40
N GLN A 477 -22.18 14.13 0.73
CA GLN A 477 -22.09 13.26 1.91
C GLN A 477 -23.45 12.79 2.40
N LYS A 478 -24.46 13.66 2.46
CA LYS A 478 -25.76 13.33 3.04
C LYS A 478 -26.48 12.28 2.21
N GLU A 479 -26.49 12.47 0.90
CA GLU A 479 -27.07 11.57 -0.08
C GLU A 479 -26.32 10.24 -0.10
N TYR A 480 -24.98 10.28 -0.12
CA TYR A 480 -24.14 9.09 0.00
C TYR A 480 -24.43 8.33 1.28
N ALA A 481 -24.40 8.98 2.45
CA ALA A 481 -24.68 8.35 3.73
C ALA A 481 -26.08 7.71 3.77
N SER A 482 -27.07 8.32 3.11
CA SER A 482 -28.44 7.79 3.00
C SER A 482 -28.63 6.67 1.97
N ALA A 483 -27.69 6.47 1.04
CA ALA A 483 -27.78 5.43 0.03
C ALA A 483 -27.72 4.03 0.67
N GLU A 484 -28.55 3.13 0.17
CA GLU A 484 -28.62 1.73 0.63
C GLU A 484 -27.47 0.90 0.08
N LEU A 485 -27.11 -0.16 0.79
CA LEU A 485 -26.17 -1.18 0.29
C LEU A 485 -26.94 -2.17 -0.58
N GLU A 486 -26.68 -2.14 -1.88
CA GLU A 486 -27.28 -3.03 -2.86
C GLU A 486 -26.42 -4.28 -3.08
N ASP A 487 -27.05 -5.38 -3.51
CA ASP A 487 -26.35 -6.63 -3.77
C ASP A 487 -25.50 -6.53 -5.04
N LEU A 488 -24.18 -6.73 -4.91
CA LEU A 488 -23.29 -6.89 -6.05
C LEU A 488 -23.29 -8.36 -6.48
N LYS A 489 -23.58 -8.60 -7.77
CA LYS A 489 -23.73 -9.95 -8.35
C LYS A 489 -22.94 -10.07 -9.64
N ILE A 490 -22.50 -11.29 -9.95
CA ILE A 490 -21.93 -11.62 -11.26
C ILE A 490 -23.02 -11.48 -12.34
N GLU A 491 -22.71 -10.82 -13.45
CA GLU A 491 -23.66 -10.58 -14.55
C GLU A 491 -23.34 -11.31 -15.84
N GLN A 492 -22.05 -11.56 -16.14
CA GLN A 492 -21.62 -11.92 -17.50
C GLN A 492 -20.84 -13.23 -17.60
N ASN A 493 -21.22 -14.27 -16.84
CA ASN A 493 -20.65 -15.62 -17.00
C ASN A 493 -21.56 -16.75 -16.47
N GLU A 494 -21.03 -17.98 -16.39
CA GLU A 494 -21.75 -19.18 -15.90
C GLU A 494 -22.25 -19.09 -14.43
N HIS A 495 -21.69 -18.18 -13.63
CA HIS A 495 -22.08 -17.87 -12.26
C HIS A 495 -23.03 -16.66 -12.16
N THR A 496 -23.68 -16.25 -13.25
CA THR A 496 -24.65 -15.15 -13.27
C THR A 496 -25.65 -15.23 -12.11
N GLY A 497 -25.81 -14.13 -11.39
CA GLY A 497 -26.69 -14.01 -10.22
C GLY A 497 -26.04 -14.41 -8.88
N LYS A 498 -24.83 -15.00 -8.89
CA LYS A 498 -24.04 -15.24 -7.67
C LYS A 498 -23.76 -13.91 -6.99
N LYS A 499 -24.18 -13.79 -5.73
CA LYS A 499 -23.90 -12.63 -4.89
C LYS A 499 -22.43 -12.66 -4.46
N ILE A 500 -21.68 -11.64 -4.85
CA ILE A 500 -20.24 -11.51 -4.57
C ILE A 500 -19.92 -10.40 -3.58
N GLY A 501 -20.91 -9.57 -3.25
CA GLY A 501 -20.69 -8.48 -2.32
C GLY A 501 -21.89 -7.55 -2.19
N GLN A 502 -21.60 -6.34 -1.76
CA GLN A 502 -22.53 -5.22 -1.71
C GLN A 502 -21.86 -3.95 -2.21
N VAL A 503 -22.63 -3.08 -2.86
CA VAL A 503 -22.17 -1.79 -3.38
C VAL A 503 -23.06 -0.67 -2.84
N LYS A 504 -22.46 0.48 -2.57
CA LYS A 504 -23.12 1.72 -2.18
C LYS A 504 -22.47 2.84 -2.96
N SER A 505 -23.26 3.61 -3.69
CA SER A 505 -22.75 4.65 -4.58
C SER A 505 -23.63 5.89 -4.54
N HIS A 506 -23.01 7.07 -4.63
CA HIS A 506 -23.69 8.32 -4.89
C HIS A 506 -22.72 9.31 -5.54
N GLY A 507 -23.09 9.84 -6.71
CA GLY A 507 -22.21 10.68 -7.51
C GLY A 507 -20.87 9.99 -7.77
N ASN A 508 -19.78 10.74 -7.65
CA ASN A 508 -18.43 10.24 -7.89
C ASN A 508 -17.87 9.34 -6.77
N PHE A 509 -18.65 8.96 -5.75
CA PHE A 509 -18.13 8.16 -4.63
C PHE A 509 -18.84 6.83 -4.46
N THR A 510 -18.06 5.74 -4.45
CA THR A 510 -18.56 4.37 -4.35
C THR A 510 -17.77 3.57 -3.31
N PHE A 511 -18.50 2.82 -2.48
CA PHE A 511 -17.95 1.79 -1.59
C PHE A 511 -18.45 0.40 -1.98
N MET A 512 -17.55 -0.59 -1.99
CA MET A 512 -17.87 -2.00 -2.20
C MET A 512 -17.37 -2.87 -1.05
N ARG A 513 -18.24 -3.71 -0.51
CA ARG A 513 -17.87 -4.81 0.39
C ARG A 513 -17.85 -6.11 -0.42
N LEU A 514 -16.71 -6.80 -0.46
CA LEU A 514 -16.54 -8.04 -1.22
C LEU A 514 -16.57 -9.24 -0.27
N TYR A 515 -17.45 -10.19 -0.53
CA TYR A 515 -17.66 -11.33 0.34
C TYR A 515 -16.56 -12.37 0.17
N GLY A 516 -16.00 -12.82 1.30
CA GLY A 516 -14.99 -13.87 1.30
C GLY A 516 -13.61 -13.43 0.77
N GLY A 517 -13.43 -12.14 0.50
CA GLY A 517 -12.12 -11.54 0.26
C GLY A 517 -11.43 -11.18 1.57
N GLY A 518 -10.15 -11.53 1.71
CA GLY A 518 -9.26 -11.02 2.75
C GLY A 518 -8.67 -9.67 2.34
N HIS A 519 -7.43 -9.42 2.74
CA HIS A 519 -6.71 -8.18 2.42
C HIS A 519 -6.46 -8.03 0.91
N MET A 520 -6.00 -9.11 0.28
CA MET A 520 -5.72 -9.20 -1.15
C MET A 520 -6.93 -9.78 -1.87
N VAL A 521 -7.96 -8.94 -2.07
CA VAL A 521 -9.24 -9.37 -2.68
C VAL A 521 -9.06 -10.14 -4.00
N PRO A 522 -8.19 -9.73 -4.95
CA PRO A 522 -8.03 -10.48 -6.19
C PRO A 522 -7.43 -11.87 -5.99
N MET A 523 -6.62 -12.09 -4.96
CA MET A 523 -6.08 -13.42 -4.63
C MET A 523 -7.18 -14.34 -4.10
N ASP A 524 -8.03 -13.85 -3.18
CA ASP A 524 -9.03 -14.67 -2.50
C ASP A 524 -10.32 -14.87 -3.33
N GLN A 525 -10.71 -13.86 -4.10
CA GLN A 525 -11.93 -13.83 -4.91
C GLN A 525 -11.63 -13.31 -6.33
N PRO A 526 -10.80 -14.01 -7.12
CA PRO A 526 -10.32 -13.53 -8.43
C PRO A 526 -11.46 -13.22 -9.41
N GLU A 527 -12.46 -14.11 -9.49
CA GLU A 527 -13.64 -13.90 -10.34
C GLU A 527 -14.44 -12.65 -9.95
N ALA A 528 -14.75 -12.50 -8.65
CA ALA A 528 -15.48 -11.33 -8.17
C ALA A 528 -14.67 -10.04 -8.36
N SER A 529 -13.35 -10.13 -8.21
CA SER A 529 -12.45 -9.01 -8.42
C SER A 529 -12.45 -8.54 -9.86
N LEU A 530 -12.31 -9.45 -10.83
CA LEU A 530 -12.33 -9.09 -12.24
C LEU A 530 -13.71 -8.55 -12.67
N GLU A 531 -14.80 -9.11 -12.13
CA GLU A 531 -16.17 -8.65 -12.41
C GLU A 531 -16.35 -7.16 -12.05
N PHE A 532 -16.09 -6.78 -10.78
CA PHE A 532 -16.30 -5.39 -10.37
C PHE A 532 -15.32 -4.45 -11.07
N PHE A 533 -14.09 -4.91 -11.30
CA PHE A 533 -13.05 -4.14 -11.95
C PHE A 533 -13.46 -3.75 -13.37
N ASN A 534 -13.89 -4.73 -14.18
CA ASN A 534 -14.34 -4.48 -15.55
C ASN A 534 -15.57 -3.56 -15.61
N ARG A 535 -16.52 -3.72 -14.68
CA ARG A 535 -17.72 -2.87 -14.59
C ARG A 535 -17.39 -1.44 -14.17
N TRP A 536 -16.44 -1.28 -13.26
CA TRP A 536 -15.94 0.03 -12.84
C TRP A 536 -15.24 0.75 -13.99
N LEU A 537 -14.35 0.07 -14.70
CA LEU A 537 -13.70 0.60 -15.90
C LEU A 537 -14.70 0.93 -17.02
N GLY A 538 -15.79 0.16 -17.11
CA GLY A 538 -16.92 0.43 -18.01
C GLY A 538 -17.82 1.61 -17.59
N GLY A 539 -17.55 2.25 -16.44
CA GLY A 539 -18.26 3.45 -15.97
C GLY A 539 -19.62 3.19 -15.33
N GLU A 540 -19.87 2.00 -14.80
CA GLU A 540 -21.20 1.64 -14.25
C GLU A 540 -21.62 2.48 -13.03
N TRP A 541 -20.66 2.94 -12.21
CA TRP A 541 -20.90 3.68 -10.97
C TRP A 541 -20.28 5.09 -10.98
N PHE A 542 -20.31 5.74 -12.15
CA PHE A 542 -19.80 7.12 -12.35
C PHE A 542 -20.91 8.17 -12.26
#